data_AF-A0A1J3JJF9-F1
#
_entry.id   AF-A0A1J3JJF9-F1
#
_cell.length_a   1.000
_cell.length_b   1.000
_cell.length_c   1.000
_cell.angle_alpha   90.00
_cell.angle_beta   90.00
_cell.angle_gamma   90.00
#
_symmetry.space_group_name_H-M   'P 1'
#
loop_
_entity.id
_entity.type
_entity.pdbx_description
1 polymer ?
#
loop_
_entity_poly.entity_id
_entity_poly.type
_entity_poly.pdbx_seq_one_letter_code
_entity_poly.pdbx_strand_id
1 'polypeptide(L)'
;LTFHLFPFLQASEMIRKEYDRKCEQLRYQFAKDYSAKSMDKTRAAAKDLHSRIRVAIQSVDSISKRIERIRDEELQPQLLEFLQGLIRMWKAMLECH
;
A
#
# COMPACT_ATOMS: atom_id res chain seq x y z
N LEU A 1 -2.16 -9.74 6.49
CA LEU A 1 -1.66 -8.48 5.87
C LEU A 1 -1.40 -8.62 4.37
N THR A 2 -0.65 -9.64 3.93
CA THR A 2 -0.29 -9.88 2.51
C THR A 2 -1.50 -9.98 1.57
N PHE A 3 -2.61 -10.60 1.98
CA PHE A 3 -3.79 -10.79 1.11
C PHE A 3 -4.57 -9.50 0.78
N HIS A 4 -4.59 -8.51 1.69
CA HIS A 4 -5.39 -7.29 1.50
C HIS A 4 -4.62 -6.19 0.76
N LEU A 5 -3.29 -6.19 0.87
CA LEU A 5 -2.40 -5.21 0.23
C LEU A 5 -1.91 -5.67 -1.16
N PHE A 6 -2.05 -6.95 -1.50
CA PHE A 6 -1.57 -7.53 -2.75
C PHE A 6 -2.07 -6.80 -4.02
N PRO A 7 -3.36 -6.42 -4.17
CA PRO A 7 -3.81 -5.70 -5.36
C PRO A 7 -3.15 -4.32 -5.50
N PHE A 8 -2.90 -3.66 -4.36
CA PHE A 8 -2.25 -2.35 -4.35
C PHE A 8 -0.76 -2.46 -4.68
N LEU A 9 -0.09 -3.51 -4.19
CA LEU A 9 1.30 -3.82 -4.54
C LEU A 9 1.44 -4.13 -6.04
N GLN A 10 0.53 -4.93 -6.62
CA GLN A 10 0.52 -5.19 -8.06
C GLN A 10 0.30 -3.91 -8.88
N ALA A 11 -0.66 -3.06 -8.47
CA ALA A 11 -0.90 -1.78 -9.14
C ALA A 11 0.32 -0.85 -9.07
N SER A 12 0.97 -0.76 -7.90
CA SER A 12 2.20 0.01 -7.71
C SER A 12 3.33 -0.49 -8.60
N GLU A 13 3.51 -1.82 -8.69
CA GLU A 13 4.54 -2.43 -9.53
C GLU A 13 4.31 -2.16 -11.02
N MET A 14 3.06 -2.21 -11.49
CA MET A 14 2.73 -1.86 -12.88
C MET A 14 3.06 -0.39 -13.20
N ILE A 15 2.75 0.54 -12.29
CA ILE A 15 3.06 1.96 -12.49
C ILE A 15 4.59 2.17 -12.50
N ARG A 16 5.34 1.47 -11.65
CA ARG A 16 6.81 1.50 -11.65
C ARG A 16 7.39 1.03 -12.99
N LYS A 17 6.92 -0.11 -13.52
CA LYS A 17 7.38 -0.63 -14.82
C LYS A 17 7.13 0.36 -15.96
N GLU A 18 5.98 1.02 -15.98
CA GLU A 18 5.69 2.03 -17.00
C GLU A 18 6.57 3.28 -16.86
N TYR A 19 6.87 3.70 -15.62
CA TYR A 19 7.84 4.78 -15.37
C TYR A 19 9.23 4.45 -15.90
N ASP A 20 9.75 3.25 -15.58
CA ASP A 20 11.07 2.79 -16.03
C ASP A 20 11.15 2.79 -17.56
N ARG A 21 10.11 2.28 -18.23
CA ARG A 21 9.98 2.30 -19.69
C ARG A 21 9.99 3.72 -20.26
N LYS A 22 9.33 4.70 -19.62
CA LYS A 22 9.38 6.11 -20.06
C LYS A 22 10.76 6.73 -19.88
N CYS A 23 11.48 6.38 -18.83
CA CYS A 23 12.87 6.82 -18.62
C CYS A 23 13.81 6.25 -19.69
N GLU A 24 13.64 5.00 -20.09
CA GLU A 24 14.38 4.40 -21.21
C GLU A 24 14.06 5.09 -22.54
N GLN A 25 12.78 5.38 -22.80
CA GLN A 25 12.37 6.13 -23.99
C GLN A 25 13.00 7.53 -24.04
N LEU A 26 13.06 8.24 -22.90
CA LEU A 26 13.76 9.52 -22.81
C LEU A 26 15.23 9.36 -23.18
N ARG A 27 15.94 8.43 -22.55
CA ARG A 27 17.37 8.16 -22.83
C ARG A 27 17.62 7.88 -24.31
N TYR A 28 16.76 7.10 -24.95
CA TYR A 28 16.85 6.81 -26.38
C TYR A 28 16.62 8.05 -27.25
N GLN A 29 15.60 8.86 -26.93
CA GLN A 29 15.32 10.11 -27.65
C GLN A 29 16.46 11.12 -27.53
N PHE A 30 17.06 11.24 -26.35
CA PHE A 30 18.26 12.05 -26.11
C PHE A 30 19.45 11.57 -26.96
N ALA A 31 19.68 10.26 -27.06
CA ALA A 31 20.79 9.70 -27.84
C ALA A 31 20.63 9.86 -29.36
N LYS A 32 19.42 10.17 -29.84
CA LYS A 32 19.08 10.31 -31.27
C LYS A 32 18.75 11.74 -31.70
N ASP A 33 19.00 12.75 -30.85
CA ASP A 33 18.72 14.17 -31.11
C ASP A 33 17.27 14.43 -31.60
N TYR A 34 16.30 13.77 -30.98
CA TYR A 34 14.88 14.01 -31.27
C TYR A 34 14.45 15.45 -30.93
N SER A 35 13.42 15.97 -31.60
CA SER A 35 12.98 17.36 -31.41
C SER A 35 12.59 17.66 -29.96
N ALA A 36 12.93 18.85 -29.47
CA ALA A 36 12.64 19.32 -28.11
C ALA A 36 11.17 19.14 -27.70
N LYS A 37 10.23 19.35 -28.64
CA LYS A 37 8.79 19.13 -28.42
C LYS A 37 8.43 17.67 -28.11
N SER A 38 9.13 16.70 -28.69
CA SER A 38 8.93 15.29 -28.39
C SER A 38 9.50 14.92 -27.01
N MET A 39 10.65 15.50 -26.65
CA MET A 39 11.32 15.27 -25.37
C MET A 39 10.54 15.87 -24.21
N ASP A 40 9.95 17.06 -24.38
CA ASP A 40 9.10 17.70 -23.37
C ASP A 40 7.82 16.90 -23.09
N LYS A 41 7.20 16.30 -24.13
CA LYS A 41 6.06 15.39 -23.94
C LYS A 41 6.43 14.18 -23.09
N THR A 42 7.58 13.56 -23.38
CA THR A 42 8.04 12.39 -22.62
C THR A 42 8.42 12.79 -21.18
N ARG A 43 9.01 13.98 -20.97
CA ARG A 43 9.32 14.52 -19.64
C ARG A 43 8.06 14.80 -18.81
N ALA A 44 7.03 15.37 -19.43
CA ALA A 44 5.74 15.61 -18.77
C ALA A 44 5.09 14.29 -18.33
N ALA A 45 5.10 13.27 -19.19
CA ALA A 45 4.59 11.94 -18.86
C ALA A 45 5.38 11.28 -17.71
N ALA A 46 6.72 11.41 -17.70
CA ALA A 46 7.54 10.90 -16.60
C ALA A 46 7.24 11.61 -15.27
N LYS A 47 7.00 12.92 -15.28
CA LYS A 47 6.64 13.71 -14.08
C LYS A 47 5.27 13.33 -13.55
N ASP A 48 4.28 13.11 -14.43
CA ASP A 48 2.96 12.61 -14.04
C ASP A 48 3.05 11.24 -13.37
N LEU A 49 3.73 10.28 -14.02
CA LEU A 49 3.94 8.94 -13.47
C LEU A 49 4.64 8.99 -12.12
N HIS A 50 5.68 9.80 -11.97
CA HIS A 50 6.38 9.97 -10.69
C HIS A 50 5.45 10.50 -9.59
N SER A 51 4.59 11.48 -9.91
CA SER A 51 3.60 12.00 -8.97
C SER A 51 2.61 10.91 -8.54
N ARG A 52 2.11 10.12 -9.49
CA ARG A 52 1.18 9.01 -9.24
C ARG A 52 1.82 7.90 -8.38
N ILE A 53 3.08 7.55 -8.62
CA ILE A 53 3.83 6.60 -7.79
C ILE A 53 3.91 7.12 -6.34
N ARG A 54 4.26 8.39 -6.15
CA ARG A 54 4.38 8.98 -4.81
C ARG A 54 3.05 8.95 -4.06
N VAL A 55 1.95 9.33 -4.72
CA VAL A 55 0.61 9.26 -4.12
C VAL A 55 0.25 7.81 -3.77
N ALA A 56 0.51 6.85 -4.66
CA ALA A 56 0.25 5.44 -4.40
C ALA A 56 1.01 4.93 -3.16
N ILE A 57 2.29 5.28 -3.01
CA ILE A 57 3.09 4.90 -1.84
C ILE A 57 2.48 5.49 -0.56
N GLN A 58 2.10 6.76 -0.56
CA GLN A 58 1.47 7.40 0.60
C GLN A 58 0.11 6.77 0.94
N SER A 59 -0.66 6.36 -0.06
CA SER A 59 -1.92 5.64 0.15
C SER A 59 -1.70 4.27 0.80
N VAL A 60 -0.69 3.50 0.37
CA VAL A 60 -0.33 2.22 1.01
C VAL A 60 0.03 2.43 2.47
N ASP A 61 0.88 3.40 2.77
CA ASP A 61 1.34 3.69 4.14
C ASP A 61 0.15 4.07 5.04
N SER A 62 -0.73 4.95 4.57
CA SER A 62 -1.93 5.37 5.29
C SER A 62 -2.89 4.20 5.56
N ILE A 63 -3.15 3.35 4.55
CA ILE A 63 -3.99 2.16 4.71
C ILE A 63 -3.36 1.18 5.70
N SER A 64 -2.05 0.95 5.60
CA SER A 64 -1.32 0.02 6.49
C SER A 64 -1.41 0.47 7.95
N LYS A 65 -1.16 1.76 8.22
CA LYS A 65 -1.29 2.34 9.57
C LYS A 65 -2.71 2.21 10.13
N ARG A 66 -3.74 2.37 9.28
CA ARG A 66 -5.13 2.21 9.71
C ARG A 66 -5.46 0.74 10.04
N ILE A 67 -4.93 -0.21 9.27
CA ILE A 67 -5.08 -1.64 9.56
C ILE A 67 -4.38 -1.99 10.89
N GLU A 68 -3.16 -1.51 11.09
CA GLU A 68 -2.41 -1.73 12.34
C GLU A 68 -3.16 -1.19 13.55
N ARG A 69 -3.70 0.04 13.45
CA ARG A 69 -4.54 0.61 14.50
C ARG A 69 -5.73 -0.27 14.86
N ILE A 70 -6.53 -0.69 13.87
CA ILE A 70 -7.70 -1.54 14.11
C ILE A 70 -7.28 -2.87 14.75
N ARG A 71 -6.17 -3.45 14.30
CA ARG A 71 -5.66 -4.71 14.86
C ARG A 71 -5.28 -4.56 16.34
N ASP A 72 -4.50 -3.53 16.65
CA ASP A 72 -3.82 -3.41 17.95
C ASP A 72 -4.69 -2.69 19.00
N GLU A 73 -5.41 -1.65 18.58
CA GLU A 73 -6.20 -0.80 19.49
C GLU A 73 -7.67 -1.22 19.61
N GLU A 74 -8.20 -1.99 18.66
CA GLU A 74 -9.62 -2.40 18.68
C GLU A 74 -9.78 -3.91 18.79
N LEU A 75 -9.22 -4.69 17.85
CA LEU A 75 -9.47 -6.12 17.78
C LEU A 75 -8.80 -6.89 18.93
N GLN A 76 -7.54 -6.59 19.21
CA GLN A 76 -6.80 -7.22 20.30
C GLN A 76 -7.45 -7.03 21.68
N PRO A 77 -7.84 -5.82 22.12
CA PRO A 77 -8.51 -5.65 23.41
C PRO A 77 -9.87 -6.35 23.47
N GLN A 78 -10.67 -6.32 22.40
CA GLN A 78 -11.95 -7.05 22.34
C GLN A 78 -11.77 -8.56 22.54
N LEU A 79 -10.76 -9.16 21.90
CA LEU A 79 -10.44 -10.58 22.09
C LEU A 79 -10.03 -10.88 23.53
N LEU A 80 -9.24 -9.99 24.15
CA LEU A 80 -8.80 -10.17 25.53
C LEU A 80 -9.97 -10.09 26.51
N GLU A 81 -10.86 -9.10 26.35
CA GLU A 81 -12.07 -8.96 27.17
C GLU A 81 -12.97 -10.18 27.02
N PHE A 82 -13.16 -10.67 25.79
CA PHE A 82 -13.95 -11.86 25.53
C PHE A 82 -13.38 -13.10 26.23
N LEU A 83 -12.07 -13.35 26.10
CA LEU A 83 -11.40 -14.46 26.78
C LEU A 83 -11.53 -14.36 28.31
N GLN A 84 -11.38 -13.16 28.87
CA GLN A 84 -11.59 -12.94 30.30
C GLN A 84 -13.03 -13.24 30.72
N GLY A 85 -14.02 -12.84 29.92
CA GLY A 85 -15.42 -13.18 30.13
C GLY A 85 -15.66 -14.69 30.17
N LEU A 86 -15.11 -15.42 29.19
CA LEU A 86 -15.20 -16.89 29.15
C LEU A 86 -14.56 -17.54 30.37
N ILE A 87 -13.37 -17.07 30.80
CA ILE A 87 -12.69 -17.59 32.00
C ILE A 87 -13.57 -17.39 33.24
N ARG A 88 -14.22 -16.23 33.40
CA ARG A 88 -15.11 -15.96 34.54
C ARG A 88 -16.33 -16.88 34.53
N MET A 89 -16.95 -17.07 33.36
CA MET A 89 -18.09 -17.98 33.22
C MET A 89 -17.72 -19.41 33.57
N TRP A 90 -16.56 -19.88 33.11
CA TRP A 90 -16.09 -21.24 33.41
C TRP A 90 -15.88 -21.44 34.92
N LYS A 91 -15.26 -20.46 35.59
CA LYS A 91 -15.07 -20.51 37.06
C LYS A 91 -16.40 -20.58 37.81
N ALA A 92 -17.37 -19.76 37.43
CA ALA A 92 -18.70 -19.80 38.04
C ALA A 92 -19.40 -21.15 37.83
N MET A 93 -19.25 -21.77 36.66
CA MET A 93 -19.77 -23.12 36.41
C MET A 93 -19.10 -24.19 37.28
N LEU A 94 -17.80 -24.06 37.53
CA LEU A 94 -17.06 -24.98 38.40
C LEU A 94 -17.46 -24.83 39.87
N GLU A 95 -17.74 -23.61 40.33
CA GLU A 95 -18.18 -23.33 41.70
C GLU A 95 -19.61 -23.84 42.00
N CYS A 96 -20.43 -24.04 40.97
CA CYS A 96 -21.79 -24.57 41.09
C CYS A 96 -21.88 -26.11 41.03
N HIS A 97 -20.75 -26.82 40.86
CA HIS A 97 -20.67 -28.27 40.72
C HIS A 97 -20.03 -28.94 41.93
#